data_AF-A0A0Q7ND95-F1
#
_entry.id   AF-A0A0Q7ND95-F1
#
_cell.length_a   1.000
_cell.length_b   1.000
_cell.length_c   1.000
_cell.angle_alpha   90.00
_cell.angle_beta   90.00
_cell.angle_gamma   90.00
#
_symmetry.space_group_name_H-M   'P 1'
#
loop_
_entity.id
_entity.type
_entity.pdbx_description
1 polymer ?
#
loop_
_entity_poly.entity_id
_entity_poly.type
_entity_poly.pdbx_seq_one_letter_code
_entity_poly.pdbx_strand_id
1 'polypeptide(L)'
;MRQTRIGSLAHGFRHLRRAPDMAALRAAASPEELARLALIPAGRNLGISVSFLPTHLQAEATAALLACRVLDAFEDLSDRTIASCAVLDAADYLNGNTDTKPPALPSVSAEARDSEAVDRLLAERIGDIRALLTALSPAGRTRVGAVVIDVARVMARNIDSPLPRVAYSEGVLGRVTYYACELVTEPVVPEADLRELAGCLAIIAQSANDLRDNELEIYGVADRGELKRKVMLQLLVPALGGFALLARLGPATPSFGARAAMAHMTITTTAFLCGAVDAPPPFRRKVGAALLAAASSKYWTRMLDRVRRSVDVAVHRMLDDSPEFGDGTNTATEALVVGDPLSMPTSLVPLIVDTTFAMVQTLPEGALTGELTDAEVRTMLIADHLAFSAMERVPPHDPDALQALATQLQLGALDTGGGDR
;
A
#
# COMPACT_ATOMS: atom_id res chain seq x y z
N MET A 1 13.22 22.30 24.56
CA MET A 1 13.89 21.09 25.12
C MET A 1 14.00 20.04 24.02
N ARG A 2 15.21 19.54 23.73
CA ARG A 2 15.46 18.51 22.69
C ARG A 2 14.90 17.16 23.15
N GLN A 3 13.69 16.81 22.74
CA GLN A 3 13.18 15.44 22.90
C GLN A 3 13.88 14.53 21.87
N THR A 4 14.50 13.47 22.36
CA THR A 4 15.23 12.48 21.57
C THR A 4 14.27 11.67 20.68
N ARG A 5 14.75 11.13 19.55
CA ARG A 5 14.00 10.25 18.61
C ARG A 5 13.24 9.10 19.29
N ILE A 6 13.67 8.68 20.48
CA ILE A 6 13.01 7.64 21.28
C ILE A 6 11.70 8.16 21.90
N GLY A 7 11.62 9.44 22.26
CA GLY A 7 10.44 10.07 22.84
C GLY A 7 9.26 10.18 21.87
N SER A 8 9.53 10.52 20.60
CA SER A 8 8.50 10.57 19.55
C SER A 8 7.95 9.18 19.21
N LEU A 9 8.81 8.17 19.15
CA LEU A 9 8.41 6.77 18.94
C LEU A 9 7.58 6.24 20.12
N ALA A 10 8.03 6.44 21.37
CA ALA A 10 7.30 6.02 22.56
C ALA A 10 5.93 6.72 22.68
N HIS A 11 5.84 7.99 22.28
CA HIS A 11 4.58 8.72 22.18
C HIS A 11 3.64 8.12 21.12
N GLY A 12 4.14 7.82 19.91
CA GLY A 12 3.34 7.23 18.84
C GLY A 12 2.73 5.86 19.18
N PHE A 13 3.46 5.00 19.89
CA PHE A 13 2.94 3.69 20.29
C PHE A 13 1.85 3.75 21.36
N ARG A 14 1.88 4.73 22.26
CA ARG A 14 0.80 4.92 23.25
C ARG A 14 -0.51 5.39 22.61
N HIS A 15 -0.45 6.02 21.44
CA HIS A 15 -1.61 6.67 20.82
C HIS A 15 -2.21 5.92 19.62
N LEU A 16 -1.53 4.92 19.05
CA LEU A 16 -2.09 4.05 17.99
C LEU A 16 -3.39 3.31 18.37
N ARG A 17 -3.68 3.17 19.66
CA ARG A 17 -4.85 2.47 20.21
C ARG A 17 -5.71 3.35 21.12
N ARG A 18 -5.42 4.64 21.21
CA ARG A 18 -6.19 5.59 22.03
C ARG A 18 -6.87 6.57 21.11
N ALA A 19 -8.09 6.97 21.49
CA ALA A 19 -8.77 8.07 20.83
C ALA A 19 -7.85 9.31 20.80
N PRO A 20 -7.80 10.05 19.68
CA PRO A 20 -6.99 11.24 19.57
C PRO A 20 -7.45 12.29 20.59
N ASP A 21 -6.50 12.98 21.21
CA ASP A 21 -6.81 14.11 22.09
C ASP A 21 -7.20 15.32 21.22
N MET A 22 -8.48 15.36 20.86
CA MET A 22 -9.04 16.43 20.04
C MET A 22 -8.96 17.80 20.73
N ALA A 23 -8.94 17.85 22.07
CA ALA A 23 -8.78 19.10 22.79
C ALA A 23 -7.34 19.64 22.61
N ALA A 24 -6.34 18.78 22.74
CA ALA A 24 -4.94 19.15 22.49
C ALA A 24 -4.70 19.57 21.04
N LEU A 25 -5.29 18.87 20.07
CA LEU A 25 -5.19 19.23 18.65
C LEU A 25 -5.78 20.62 18.35
N ARG A 26 -6.95 20.93 18.92
CA ARG A 26 -7.57 22.27 18.79
C ARG A 26 -6.75 23.35 19.48
N ALA A 27 -6.14 23.03 20.63
CA ALA A 27 -5.37 23.95 21.44
C ALA A 27 -3.93 24.17 20.94
N ALA A 28 -3.48 23.46 19.91
CA ALA A 28 -2.12 23.57 19.38
C ALA A 28 -1.77 25.02 18.99
N ALA A 29 -0.71 25.56 19.59
CA ALA A 29 -0.37 26.97 19.48
C ALA A 29 0.39 27.34 18.20
N SER A 30 0.97 26.35 17.51
CA SER A 30 1.70 26.55 16.25
C SER A 30 1.45 25.42 15.23
N PRO A 31 1.73 25.66 13.94
CA PRO A 31 1.66 24.62 12.91
C PRO A 31 2.52 23.39 13.24
N GLU A 32 3.72 23.58 13.78
CA GLU A 32 4.63 22.49 14.14
C GLU A 32 4.12 21.69 15.33
N GLU A 33 3.45 22.35 16.29
CA GLU A 33 2.78 21.67 17.39
C GLU A 33 1.59 20.85 16.90
N LEU A 34 0.74 21.43 16.05
CA LEU A 34 -0.36 20.73 15.42
C LEU A 34 0.16 19.49 14.67
N ALA A 35 1.18 19.65 13.83
CA ALA A 35 1.76 18.56 13.06
C ALA A 35 2.26 17.41 13.94
N ARG A 36 2.95 17.74 15.04
CA ARG A 36 3.48 16.76 15.99
C ARG A 36 2.38 15.96 16.67
N LEU A 37 1.29 16.62 17.05
CA LEU A 37 0.14 16.00 17.69
C LEU A 37 -0.69 15.18 16.69
N ALA A 38 -0.83 15.67 15.45
CA ALA A 38 -1.67 15.07 14.42
C ALA A 38 -1.00 13.92 13.65
N LEU A 39 0.34 13.87 13.57
CA LEU A 39 1.05 12.94 12.70
C LEU A 39 0.65 11.46 12.90
N ILE A 40 0.60 11.00 14.15
CA ILE A 40 0.22 9.61 14.45
C ILE A 40 -1.30 9.39 14.37
N PRO A 41 -2.17 10.25 14.93
CA PRO A 41 -3.61 10.13 14.74
C PRO A 41 -4.06 10.09 13.27
N ALA A 42 -3.51 10.98 12.44
CA ALA A 42 -3.86 11.09 11.03
C ALA A 42 -3.19 10.00 10.18
N GLY A 43 -1.90 9.74 10.42
CA GLY A 43 -1.10 8.81 9.59
C GLY A 43 -1.02 7.37 10.11
N ARG A 44 -1.43 7.09 11.35
CA ARG A 44 -1.32 5.77 12.02
C ARG A 44 0.09 5.16 11.87
N ASN A 45 0.19 3.98 11.24
CA ASN A 45 1.46 3.30 10.99
C ASN A 45 2.38 4.12 10.08
N LEU A 46 1.83 4.86 9.10
CA LEU A 46 2.61 5.76 8.26
C LEU A 46 3.17 6.94 9.08
N GLY A 47 2.40 7.50 10.02
CA GLY A 47 2.89 8.54 10.93
C GLY A 47 4.06 8.08 11.82
N ILE A 48 4.03 6.82 12.25
CA ILE A 48 5.19 6.19 12.94
C ILE A 48 6.35 6.01 11.99
N SER A 49 6.10 5.57 10.76
CA SER A 49 7.14 5.38 9.75
C SER A 49 7.85 6.69 9.40
N VAL A 50 7.10 7.79 9.27
CA VAL A 50 7.64 9.16 9.11
C VAL A 50 8.54 9.54 10.30
N SER A 51 8.24 9.06 11.50
CA SER A 51 9.06 9.31 12.70
C SER A 51 10.42 8.61 12.69
N PHE A 52 10.66 7.62 11.82
CA PHE A 52 11.99 7.03 11.62
C PHE A 52 12.86 7.84 10.66
N LEU A 53 12.26 8.72 9.83
CA LEU A 53 13.00 9.44 8.80
C LEU A 53 14.02 10.44 9.41
N PRO A 54 15.12 10.74 8.70
CA PRO A 54 16.00 11.85 9.02
C PRO A 54 15.21 13.18 9.10
N THR A 55 15.63 14.10 9.97
CA THR A 55 14.88 15.34 10.27
C THR A 55 14.51 16.16 9.03
N HIS A 56 15.39 16.25 8.04
CA HIS A 56 15.12 16.99 6.80
C HIS A 56 14.04 16.32 5.94
N LEU A 57 14.00 14.98 5.88
CA LEU A 57 12.93 14.23 5.18
C LEU A 57 11.65 14.16 6.02
N GLN A 58 11.77 14.15 7.35
CA GLN A 58 10.64 14.07 8.26
C GLN A 58 9.72 15.29 8.13
N ALA A 59 10.28 16.50 8.03
CA ALA A 59 9.48 17.71 7.86
C ALA A 59 8.69 17.69 6.55
N GLU A 60 9.35 17.32 5.45
CA GLU A 60 8.72 17.21 4.13
C GLU A 60 7.64 16.14 4.10
N ALA A 61 7.94 14.94 4.59
CA ALA A 61 6.98 13.83 4.65
C ALA A 61 5.80 14.11 5.58
N THR A 62 6.02 14.84 6.68
CA THR A 62 4.94 15.27 7.59
C THR A 62 4.00 16.25 6.89
N ALA A 63 4.55 17.28 6.23
CA ALA A 63 3.74 18.25 5.50
C ALA A 63 2.97 17.59 4.34
N ALA A 64 3.62 16.71 3.58
CA ALA A 64 2.97 15.95 2.50
C ALA A 64 1.83 15.05 3.02
N LEU A 65 2.06 14.32 4.12
CA LEU A 65 1.05 13.46 4.73
C LEU A 65 -0.16 14.29 5.18
N LEU A 66 0.06 15.35 5.95
CA LEU A 66 -1.04 16.16 6.46
C LEU A 66 -1.78 16.90 5.33
N ALA A 67 -1.08 17.32 4.27
CA ALA A 67 -1.72 17.89 3.08
C ALA A 67 -2.63 16.86 2.40
N CYS A 68 -2.17 15.61 2.22
CA CYS A 68 -3.02 14.54 1.66
C CYS A 68 -4.23 14.25 2.57
N ARG A 69 -4.07 14.24 3.90
CA ARG A 69 -5.20 14.07 4.82
C ARG A 69 -6.21 15.20 4.78
N VAL A 70 -5.77 16.43 4.47
CA VAL A 70 -6.70 17.53 4.18
C VAL A 70 -7.48 17.27 2.89
N LEU A 71 -6.83 16.77 1.84
CA LEU A 71 -7.53 16.40 0.60
C LEU A 71 -8.56 15.29 0.86
N ASP A 72 -8.18 14.23 1.58
CA ASP A 72 -9.09 13.15 1.99
C ASP A 72 -10.31 13.72 2.74
N ALA A 73 -10.10 14.69 3.63
CA ALA A 73 -11.21 15.34 4.35
C ALA A 73 -12.21 16.03 3.40
N PHE A 74 -11.72 16.69 2.35
CA PHE A 74 -12.59 17.33 1.36
C PHE A 74 -13.23 16.31 0.41
N GLU A 75 -12.56 15.21 0.09
CA GLU A 75 -13.13 14.12 -0.71
C GLU A 75 -14.28 13.43 0.04
N ASP A 76 -14.05 13.05 1.29
CA ASP A 76 -14.96 12.19 2.06
C ASP A 76 -16.09 12.96 2.76
N LEU A 77 -15.82 14.20 3.21
CA LEU A 77 -16.73 14.92 4.11
C LEU A 77 -17.50 16.06 3.43
N SER A 78 -17.15 16.44 2.19
CA SER A 78 -17.88 17.48 1.45
C SER A 78 -19.20 16.94 0.89
N ASP A 79 -20.14 17.84 0.63
CA ASP A 79 -21.32 17.48 -0.15
C ASP A 79 -20.90 17.03 -1.56
N ARG A 80 -21.45 15.90 -2.01
CA ARG A 80 -21.05 15.26 -3.28
C ARG A 80 -21.12 16.20 -4.49
N THR A 81 -22.02 17.19 -4.47
CA THR A 81 -22.19 18.17 -5.54
C THR A 81 -21.04 19.17 -5.66
N ILE A 82 -20.25 19.37 -4.60
CA ILE A 82 -19.13 20.32 -4.58
C ILE A 82 -17.78 19.65 -4.28
N ALA A 83 -17.77 18.37 -3.90
CA ALA A 83 -16.57 17.67 -3.44
C ALA A 83 -15.42 17.73 -4.46
N SER A 84 -15.70 17.53 -5.76
CA SER A 84 -14.68 17.60 -6.82
C SER A 84 -14.00 18.98 -6.84
N CYS A 85 -14.78 20.06 -6.85
CA CYS A 85 -14.25 21.43 -6.80
C CYS A 85 -13.53 21.72 -5.47
N ALA A 86 -14.10 21.30 -4.34
CA ALA A 86 -13.54 21.56 -3.02
C ALA A 86 -12.15 20.94 -2.84
N VAL A 87 -11.93 19.72 -3.36
CA VAL A 87 -10.62 19.05 -3.36
C VAL A 87 -9.61 19.82 -4.20
N LEU A 88 -10.00 20.29 -5.40
CA LEU A 88 -9.13 21.09 -6.26
C LEU A 88 -8.78 22.45 -5.63
N ASP A 89 -9.78 23.14 -5.07
CA ASP A 89 -9.58 24.43 -4.37
C ASP A 89 -8.66 24.26 -3.15
N ALA A 90 -8.79 23.15 -2.41
CA ALA A 90 -7.90 22.84 -1.30
C ALA A 90 -6.46 22.62 -1.77
N ALA A 91 -6.25 21.91 -2.88
CA ALA A 91 -4.93 21.70 -3.46
C ALA A 91 -4.29 23.01 -3.94
N ASP A 92 -5.07 23.88 -4.60
CA ASP A 92 -4.59 25.19 -5.04
C ASP A 92 -4.26 26.11 -3.86
N TYR A 93 -5.08 26.09 -2.81
CA TYR A 93 -4.82 26.84 -1.59
C TYR A 93 -3.55 26.37 -0.89
N LEU A 94 -3.37 25.05 -0.73
CA LEU A 94 -2.19 24.46 -0.08
C LEU A 94 -0.90 24.75 -0.85
N ASN A 95 -0.97 24.81 -2.18
CA ASN A 95 0.15 25.19 -3.05
C ASN A 95 0.43 26.70 -3.09
N GLY A 96 -0.47 27.52 -2.56
CA GLY A 96 -0.37 28.97 -2.64
C GLY A 96 -0.66 29.53 -4.03
N ASN A 97 -1.36 28.77 -4.88
CA ASN A 97 -1.86 29.25 -6.18
C ASN A 97 -3.02 30.24 -5.98
N THR A 98 -3.72 30.14 -4.84
CA THR A 98 -4.81 31.02 -4.43
C THR A 98 -4.72 31.33 -2.94
N ASP A 99 -5.20 32.51 -2.53
CA ASP A 99 -5.39 32.88 -1.12
C ASP A 99 -6.81 32.58 -0.62
N THR A 100 -7.70 32.17 -1.53
CA THR A 100 -9.08 31.79 -1.19
C THR A 100 -9.08 30.39 -0.60
N LYS A 101 -9.62 30.23 0.61
CA LYS A 101 -9.80 28.92 1.23
C LYS A 101 -10.91 28.14 0.52
N PRO A 102 -10.81 26.80 0.47
CA PRO A 102 -11.92 25.96 -0.01
C PRO A 102 -13.18 26.17 0.85
N PRO A 103 -14.38 25.81 0.32
CA PRO A 103 -15.62 25.85 1.08
C PRO A 103 -15.51 25.10 2.40
N ALA A 104 -16.16 25.60 3.46
CA ALA A 104 -16.15 24.92 4.76
C ALA A 104 -16.89 23.57 4.68
N LEU A 105 -16.35 22.56 5.35
CA LEU A 105 -17.01 21.25 5.45
C LEU A 105 -18.36 21.37 6.19
N PRO A 106 -19.40 20.61 5.78
CA PRO A 106 -20.70 20.61 6.44
C PRO A 106 -20.60 20.26 7.93
N SER A 107 -21.32 20.95 8.81
CA SER A 107 -21.35 20.66 10.25
C SER A 107 -21.90 19.26 10.54
N VAL A 108 -21.20 18.47 11.38
CA VAL A 108 -21.63 17.10 11.73
C VAL A 108 -22.80 17.14 12.72
N SER A 109 -23.85 16.35 12.45
CA SER A 109 -24.96 16.11 13.39
C SER A 109 -24.82 14.82 14.21
N ALA A 110 -23.82 13.97 13.91
CA ALA A 110 -23.57 12.66 14.52
C ALA A 110 -22.14 12.53 15.08
N GLU A 111 -21.89 11.51 15.91
CA GLU A 111 -20.55 11.17 16.40
C GLU A 111 -19.66 10.70 15.23
N ALA A 112 -18.78 11.58 14.75
CA ALA A 112 -17.81 11.25 13.72
C ALA A 112 -16.82 10.19 14.22
N ARG A 113 -16.33 9.32 13.32
CA ARG A 113 -15.24 8.39 13.66
C ARG A 113 -14.00 9.19 14.07
N ASP A 114 -13.20 8.66 15.00
CA ASP A 114 -11.99 9.34 15.50
C ASP A 114 -11.06 9.84 14.38
N SER A 115 -10.93 9.11 13.26
CA SER A 115 -10.13 9.55 12.11
C SER A 115 -10.78 10.72 11.37
N GLU A 116 -12.08 10.66 11.12
CA GLU A 116 -12.82 11.75 10.46
C GLU A 116 -12.77 13.04 11.28
N ALA A 117 -12.81 12.91 12.61
CA ALA A 117 -12.67 14.05 13.52
C ALA A 117 -11.29 14.72 13.38
N VAL A 118 -10.22 13.94 13.22
CA VAL A 118 -8.87 14.46 12.98
C VAL A 118 -8.77 15.10 11.60
N ASP A 119 -9.25 14.44 10.54
CA ASP A 119 -9.17 14.96 9.16
C ASP A 119 -9.94 16.27 9.01
N ARG A 120 -11.14 16.34 9.60
CA ARG A 120 -11.95 17.56 9.67
C ARG A 120 -11.21 18.69 10.39
N LEU A 121 -10.59 18.41 11.53
CA LEU A 121 -9.80 19.40 12.26
C LEU A 121 -8.62 19.91 11.43
N LEU A 122 -7.96 19.02 10.67
CA LEU A 122 -6.88 19.40 9.76
C LEU A 122 -7.40 20.29 8.62
N ALA A 123 -8.59 20.01 8.07
CA ALA A 123 -9.24 20.83 7.05
C ALA A 123 -9.66 22.21 7.59
N GLU A 124 -10.23 22.27 8.80
CA GLU A 124 -10.53 23.54 9.50
C GLU A 124 -9.25 24.37 9.71
N ARG A 125 -8.15 23.69 10.02
CA ARG A 125 -6.81 24.27 10.21
C ARG A 125 -5.92 24.19 8.96
N ILE A 126 -6.50 24.16 7.76
CA ILE A 126 -5.77 24.09 6.49
C ILE A 126 -4.69 25.18 6.35
N GLY A 127 -4.92 26.36 6.95
CA GLY A 127 -3.94 27.45 6.97
C GLY A 127 -2.62 27.08 7.66
N ASP A 128 -2.67 26.28 8.72
CA ASP A 128 -1.47 25.79 9.40
C ASP A 128 -0.74 24.74 8.55
N ILE A 129 -1.48 23.90 7.83
CA ILE A 129 -0.89 22.93 6.90
C ILE A 129 -0.19 23.65 5.73
N ARG A 130 -0.81 24.71 5.19
CA ARG A 130 -0.17 25.60 4.22
C ARG A 130 1.09 26.26 4.78
N ALA A 131 1.09 26.66 6.06
CA ALA A 131 2.28 27.22 6.71
C ALA A 131 3.43 26.20 6.79
N LEU A 132 3.13 24.93 7.12
CA LEU A 132 4.12 23.84 7.10
C LEU A 132 4.72 23.64 5.70
N LEU A 133 3.87 23.62 4.66
CA LEU A 133 4.32 23.53 3.27
C LEU A 133 5.20 24.72 2.89
N THR A 134 4.79 25.93 3.26
CA THR A 134 5.54 27.17 2.95
C THR A 134 6.93 27.17 3.60
N ALA A 135 7.07 26.59 4.79
CA ALA A 135 8.32 26.49 5.52
C ALA A 135 9.33 25.49 4.91
N LEU A 136 8.91 24.62 3.97
CA LEU A 136 9.81 23.70 3.28
C LEU A 136 10.81 24.46 2.39
N SER A 137 11.90 23.78 2.05
CA SER A 137 12.83 24.26 1.02
C SER A 137 12.10 24.46 -0.32
N PRO A 138 12.57 25.36 -1.21
CA PRO A 138 11.94 25.55 -2.52
C PRO A 138 11.76 24.24 -3.30
N ALA A 139 12.77 23.37 -3.28
CA ALA A 139 12.69 22.05 -3.94
C ALA A 139 11.65 21.13 -3.28
N GLY A 140 11.58 21.11 -1.95
CA GLY A 140 10.57 20.35 -1.21
C GLY A 140 9.16 20.85 -1.50
N ARG A 141 8.95 22.17 -1.57
CA ARG A 141 7.66 22.76 -1.96
C ARG A 141 7.23 22.33 -3.35
N THR A 142 8.14 22.38 -4.33
CA THR A 142 7.84 21.94 -5.70
C THR A 142 7.46 20.46 -5.75
N ARG A 143 8.22 19.59 -5.08
CA ARG A 143 7.92 18.15 -5.05
C ARG A 143 6.58 17.85 -4.40
N VAL A 144 6.37 18.33 -3.17
CA VAL A 144 5.12 18.07 -2.44
C VAL A 144 3.93 18.70 -3.17
N GLY A 145 4.11 19.89 -3.73
CA GLY A 145 3.05 20.55 -4.48
C GLY A 145 2.61 19.80 -5.73
N ALA A 146 3.55 19.24 -6.48
CA ALA A 146 3.24 18.38 -7.63
C ALA A 146 2.41 17.16 -7.21
N VAL A 147 2.79 16.50 -6.11
CA VAL A 147 2.05 15.32 -5.59
C VAL A 147 0.64 15.71 -5.13
N VAL A 148 0.50 16.82 -4.39
CA VAL A 148 -0.80 17.30 -3.91
C VAL A 148 -1.74 17.60 -5.08
N ILE A 149 -1.24 18.24 -6.14
CA ILE A 149 -2.04 18.54 -7.35
C ILE A 149 -2.44 17.26 -8.07
N ASP A 150 -1.49 16.34 -8.27
CA ASP A 150 -1.76 15.10 -9.00
C ASP A 150 -2.78 14.22 -8.27
N VAL A 151 -2.67 14.07 -6.95
CA VAL A 151 -3.62 13.35 -6.11
C VAL A 151 -4.99 14.01 -6.16
N ALA A 152 -5.07 15.34 -5.96
CA ALA A 152 -6.34 16.07 -6.01
C ALA A 152 -7.06 15.92 -7.36
N ARG A 153 -6.32 15.89 -8.48
CA ARG A 153 -6.89 15.64 -9.81
C ARG A 153 -7.41 14.22 -9.97
N VAL A 154 -6.81 13.22 -9.34
CA VAL A 154 -7.33 11.85 -9.35
C VAL A 154 -8.61 11.75 -8.54
N MET A 155 -8.62 12.31 -7.32
CA MET A 155 -9.80 12.37 -6.45
C MET A 155 -10.97 13.08 -7.14
N ALA A 156 -10.75 14.28 -7.68
CA ALA A 156 -11.76 15.04 -8.42
C ALA A 156 -12.34 14.23 -9.60
N ARG A 157 -11.48 13.62 -10.42
CA ARG A 157 -11.94 12.76 -11.53
C ARG A 157 -12.78 11.58 -11.04
N ASN A 158 -12.40 10.95 -9.93
CA ASN A 158 -13.14 9.83 -9.36
C ASN A 158 -14.51 10.24 -8.81
N ILE A 159 -14.61 11.45 -8.22
CA ILE A 159 -15.89 12.02 -7.76
C ILE A 159 -16.81 12.28 -8.95
N ASP A 160 -16.28 12.87 -10.03
CA ASP A 160 -17.06 13.22 -11.24
C ASP A 160 -17.45 11.97 -12.05
N SER A 161 -16.52 11.03 -12.18
CA SER A 161 -16.69 9.77 -12.91
C SER A 161 -15.93 8.66 -12.20
N PRO A 162 -16.63 7.71 -11.53
CA PRO A 162 -15.98 6.64 -10.78
C PRO A 162 -14.91 5.91 -11.60
N LEU A 163 -13.70 5.87 -11.06
CA LEU A 163 -12.57 5.17 -11.68
C LEU A 163 -12.57 3.69 -11.25
N PRO A 164 -12.00 2.79 -12.06
CA PRO A 164 -11.68 1.44 -11.59
C PRO A 164 -10.83 1.51 -10.31
N ARG A 165 -11.09 0.62 -9.35
CA ARG A 165 -10.46 0.70 -8.02
C ARG A 165 -8.93 0.67 -8.08
N VAL A 166 -8.37 -0.12 -9.00
CA VAL A 166 -6.93 -0.19 -9.25
C VAL A 166 -6.40 1.16 -9.73
N ALA A 167 -7.03 1.75 -10.75
CA ALA A 167 -6.64 3.05 -11.31
C ALA A 167 -6.73 4.18 -10.29
N TYR A 168 -7.77 4.18 -9.45
CA TYR A 168 -7.88 5.13 -8.34
C TYR A 168 -6.74 4.92 -7.33
N SER A 169 -6.51 3.67 -6.89
CA SER A 169 -5.47 3.33 -5.90
C SER A 169 -4.07 3.75 -6.36
N GLU A 170 -3.72 3.45 -7.61
CA GLU A 170 -2.46 3.88 -8.23
C GLU A 170 -2.38 5.41 -8.38
N GLY A 171 -3.49 6.05 -8.72
CA GLY A 171 -3.56 7.49 -8.90
C GLY A 171 -3.45 8.30 -7.61
N VAL A 172 -3.97 7.80 -6.49
CA VAL A 172 -3.87 8.49 -5.18
C VAL A 172 -2.66 7.97 -4.41
N LEU A 173 -2.75 6.74 -3.89
CA LEU A 173 -1.75 6.18 -2.98
C LEU A 173 -0.49 5.77 -3.72
N GLY A 174 -0.58 5.42 -5.02
CA GLY A 174 0.57 5.14 -5.87
C GLY A 174 1.44 6.37 -6.09
N ARG A 175 0.84 7.54 -6.31
CA ARG A 175 1.59 8.81 -6.42
C ARG A 175 2.27 9.19 -5.11
N VAL A 176 1.56 9.05 -4.00
CA VAL A 176 2.13 9.30 -2.66
C VAL A 176 3.26 8.32 -2.34
N THR A 177 3.08 7.04 -2.68
CA THR A 177 4.09 6.01 -2.43
C THR A 177 5.31 6.19 -3.33
N TYR A 178 5.12 6.53 -4.60
CA TYR A 178 6.21 6.83 -5.52
C TYR A 178 7.05 8.00 -5.00
N TYR A 179 6.40 9.09 -4.62
CA TYR A 179 7.06 10.22 -3.98
C TYR A 179 7.81 9.81 -2.70
N ALA A 180 7.18 9.02 -1.83
CA ALA A 180 7.81 8.57 -0.59
C ALA A 180 9.03 7.68 -0.85
N CYS A 181 8.97 6.80 -1.86
CA CYS A 181 10.08 5.96 -2.30
C CYS A 181 11.21 6.81 -2.89
N GLU A 182 10.91 7.72 -3.82
CA GLU A 182 11.87 8.65 -4.42
C GLU A 182 12.60 9.48 -3.35
N LEU A 183 11.84 9.97 -2.36
CA LEU A 183 12.35 10.77 -1.25
C LEU A 183 13.41 10.02 -0.42
N VAL A 184 13.30 8.69 -0.32
CA VAL A 184 14.16 7.89 0.58
C VAL A 184 15.24 7.08 -0.14
N THR A 185 15.09 6.81 -1.43
CA THR A 185 16.04 5.98 -2.18
C THR A 185 17.17 6.77 -2.83
N GLU A 186 17.02 8.09 -3.03
CA GLU A 186 17.92 8.89 -3.88
C GLU A 186 18.05 8.23 -5.29
N PRO A 187 18.90 8.65 -6.26
CA PRO A 187 18.91 8.07 -7.62
C PRO A 187 19.62 6.69 -7.68
N VAL A 188 19.50 5.89 -6.62
CA VAL A 188 20.13 4.57 -6.50
C VAL A 188 19.33 3.49 -7.22
N VAL A 189 18.04 3.73 -7.46
CA VAL A 189 17.09 2.75 -8.01
C VAL A 189 16.47 3.31 -9.30
N PRO A 190 16.34 2.49 -10.37
CA PRO A 190 15.68 2.93 -11.60
C PRO A 190 14.26 3.44 -11.36
N GLU A 191 13.88 4.51 -12.05
CA GLU A 191 12.55 5.12 -11.91
C GLU A 191 11.40 4.13 -12.22
N ALA A 192 11.60 3.25 -13.21
CA ALA A 192 10.62 2.22 -13.56
C ALA A 192 10.33 1.28 -12.38
N ASP A 193 11.38 0.79 -11.72
CA ASP A 193 11.28 -0.10 -10.54
C ASP A 193 10.58 0.62 -9.37
N LEU A 194 10.86 1.91 -9.18
CA LEU A 194 10.19 2.72 -8.14
C LEU A 194 8.70 2.91 -8.43
N ARG A 195 8.32 3.18 -9.68
CA ARG A 195 6.91 3.32 -10.09
C ARG A 195 6.16 2.01 -9.93
N GLU A 196 6.77 0.91 -10.32
CA GLU A 196 6.17 -0.42 -10.20
C GLU A 196 6.00 -0.83 -8.74
N LEU A 197 7.00 -0.57 -7.89
CA LEU A 197 6.89 -0.79 -6.45
C LEU A 197 5.78 0.06 -5.85
N ALA A 198 5.72 1.34 -6.23
CA ALA A 198 4.71 2.26 -5.75
C ALA A 198 3.28 1.81 -6.12
N GLY A 199 3.08 1.32 -7.34
CA GLY A 199 1.81 0.73 -7.77
C GLY A 199 1.43 -0.49 -6.92
N CYS A 200 2.36 -1.43 -6.71
CA CYS A 200 2.13 -2.59 -5.85
C CYS A 200 1.73 -2.20 -4.43
N LEU A 201 2.52 -1.35 -3.79
CA LEU A 201 2.30 -0.92 -2.41
C LEU A 201 1.01 -0.13 -2.26
N ALA A 202 0.62 0.65 -3.28
CA ALA A 202 -0.63 1.39 -3.29
C ALA A 202 -1.84 0.47 -3.33
N ILE A 203 -1.84 -0.53 -4.22
CA ILE A 203 -2.91 -1.54 -4.27
C ILE A 203 -2.99 -2.27 -2.93
N ILE A 204 -1.85 -2.67 -2.36
CA ILE A 204 -1.80 -3.37 -1.07
C ILE A 204 -2.40 -2.52 0.05
N ALA A 205 -1.94 -1.28 0.18
CA ALA A 205 -2.35 -0.41 1.27
C ALA A 205 -3.80 0.09 1.11
N GLN A 206 -4.25 0.34 -0.12
CA GLN A 206 -5.65 0.70 -0.37
C GLN A 206 -6.58 -0.47 -0.06
N SER A 207 -6.25 -1.67 -0.53
CA SER A 207 -7.02 -2.87 -0.21
C SER A 207 -7.10 -3.13 1.31
N ALA A 208 -6.03 -2.84 2.05
CA ALA A 208 -6.04 -2.93 3.50
C ALA A 208 -6.97 -1.87 4.15
N ASN A 209 -7.06 -0.67 3.60
CA ASN A 209 -8.03 0.34 4.04
C ASN A 209 -9.46 -0.13 3.76
N ASP A 210 -9.73 -0.65 2.56
CA ASP A 210 -11.06 -1.08 2.14
C ASP A 210 -11.58 -2.23 3.01
N LEU A 211 -10.70 -3.18 3.38
CA LEU A 211 -11.03 -4.24 4.35
C LEU A 211 -11.32 -3.72 5.76
N ARG A 212 -10.59 -2.69 6.19
CA ARG A 212 -10.78 -2.09 7.52
C ARG A 212 -12.13 -1.38 7.57
N ASP A 213 -12.47 -0.67 6.49
CA ASP A 213 -13.62 0.22 6.42
C ASP A 213 -14.90 -0.51 5.95
N ASN A 214 -14.78 -1.77 5.53
CA ASN A 214 -15.85 -2.65 5.05
C ASN A 214 -16.54 -2.12 3.78
N GLU A 215 -15.73 -1.76 2.79
CA GLU A 215 -16.18 -1.20 1.51
C GLU A 215 -16.84 -2.25 0.60
N LEU A 216 -17.97 -2.83 1.01
CA LEU A 216 -18.66 -3.91 0.28
C LEU A 216 -19.09 -3.47 -1.13
N GLU A 217 -19.63 -2.26 -1.25
CA GLU A 217 -20.18 -1.73 -2.51
C GLU A 217 -19.10 -1.55 -3.59
N ILE A 218 -17.90 -1.08 -3.22
CA ILE A 218 -16.77 -0.91 -4.15
C ILE A 218 -16.41 -2.22 -4.83
N TYR A 219 -16.56 -3.33 -4.11
CA TYR A 219 -16.21 -4.66 -4.57
C TYR A 219 -17.41 -5.42 -5.14
N GLY A 220 -18.64 -4.87 -5.07
CA GLY A 220 -19.85 -5.53 -5.53
C GLY A 220 -20.11 -6.86 -4.81
N VAL A 221 -19.75 -6.94 -3.52
CA VAL A 221 -19.87 -8.15 -2.70
C VAL A 221 -20.97 -7.98 -1.65
N ALA A 222 -21.61 -9.09 -1.27
CA ALA A 222 -22.76 -9.07 -0.37
C ALA A 222 -22.36 -8.98 1.11
N ASP A 223 -21.19 -9.52 1.46
CA ASP A 223 -20.75 -9.59 2.85
C ASP A 223 -19.23 -9.46 3.04
N ARG A 224 -18.83 -9.36 4.31
CA ARG A 224 -17.44 -9.18 4.72
C ARG A 224 -16.55 -10.38 4.39
N GLY A 225 -17.09 -11.60 4.38
CA GLY A 225 -16.35 -12.80 4.01
C GLY A 225 -15.98 -12.79 2.52
N GLU A 226 -16.93 -12.42 1.66
CA GLU A 226 -16.69 -12.21 0.23
C GLU A 226 -15.70 -11.07 -0.02
N LEU A 227 -15.81 -9.95 0.72
CA LEU A 227 -14.85 -8.84 0.64
C LEU A 227 -13.43 -9.31 0.98
N LYS A 228 -13.26 -10.01 2.12
CA LYS A 228 -11.97 -10.57 2.53
C LYS A 228 -11.37 -11.42 1.42
N ARG A 229 -12.16 -12.30 0.82
CA ARG A 229 -11.70 -13.19 -0.24
C ARG A 229 -11.27 -12.44 -1.49
N LYS A 230 -12.12 -11.54 -1.98
CA LYS A 230 -11.85 -10.77 -3.19
C LYS A 230 -10.60 -9.90 -3.03
N VAL A 231 -10.46 -9.26 -1.88
CA VAL A 231 -9.26 -8.47 -1.56
C VAL A 231 -8.02 -9.36 -1.48
N MET A 232 -8.06 -10.46 -0.71
CA MET A 232 -6.88 -11.29 -0.51
C MET A 232 -6.39 -11.96 -1.81
N LEU A 233 -7.31 -12.35 -2.70
CA LEU A 233 -6.93 -12.80 -4.06
C LEU A 233 -6.24 -11.68 -4.84
N GLN A 234 -6.85 -10.50 -4.91
CA GLN A 234 -6.27 -9.33 -5.60
C GLN A 234 -4.90 -8.90 -5.05
N LEU A 235 -4.56 -9.27 -3.82
CA LEU A 235 -3.28 -8.97 -3.19
C LEU A 235 -2.14 -9.90 -3.59
N LEU A 236 -2.43 -11.08 -4.15
CA LEU A 236 -1.41 -12.07 -4.52
C LEU A 236 -0.34 -11.47 -5.44
N VAL A 237 -0.79 -10.87 -6.53
CA VAL A 237 0.07 -10.29 -7.54
C VAL A 237 0.89 -9.08 -7.05
N PRO A 238 0.29 -8.02 -6.47
CA PRO A 238 1.07 -6.91 -5.95
C PRO A 238 1.98 -7.31 -4.78
N ALA A 239 1.66 -8.36 -4.01
CA ALA A 239 2.55 -8.90 -3.00
C ALA A 239 3.82 -9.51 -3.62
N LEU A 240 3.70 -10.30 -4.68
CA LEU A 240 4.84 -10.90 -5.38
C LEU A 240 5.84 -9.83 -5.87
N GLY A 241 5.38 -8.84 -6.64
CA GLY A 241 6.27 -7.76 -7.11
C GLY A 241 6.73 -6.84 -6.00
N GLY A 242 5.85 -6.52 -5.06
CA GLY A 242 6.21 -5.73 -3.88
C GLY A 242 7.38 -6.36 -3.12
N PHE A 243 7.38 -7.68 -2.92
CA PHE A 243 8.47 -8.36 -2.24
C PHE A 243 9.75 -8.48 -3.07
N ALA A 244 9.66 -8.70 -4.38
CA ALA A 244 10.82 -8.74 -5.26
C ALA A 244 11.52 -7.37 -5.28
N LEU A 245 10.75 -6.30 -5.44
CA LEU A 245 11.27 -4.93 -5.49
C LEU A 245 11.77 -4.45 -4.11
N LEU A 246 11.07 -4.78 -3.01
CA LEU A 246 11.55 -4.47 -1.65
C LEU A 246 12.87 -5.17 -1.29
N ALA A 247 13.12 -6.37 -1.83
CA ALA A 247 14.37 -7.08 -1.59
C ALA A 247 15.59 -6.34 -2.16
N ARG A 248 15.39 -5.60 -3.25
CA ARG A 248 16.42 -4.77 -3.89
C ARG A 248 16.48 -3.38 -3.25
N LEU A 249 15.31 -2.78 -2.98
CA LEU A 249 15.20 -1.41 -2.46
C LEU A 249 15.79 -1.26 -1.06
N GLY A 250 15.49 -2.20 -0.15
CA GLY A 250 15.88 -2.09 1.25
C GLY A 250 17.39 -2.01 1.46
N PRO A 251 18.18 -2.97 0.94
CA PRO A 251 19.64 -2.93 1.03
C PRO A 251 20.28 -1.72 0.34
N ALA A 252 19.67 -1.25 -0.77
CA ALA A 252 20.16 -0.11 -1.54
C ALA A 252 19.89 1.26 -0.88
N THR A 253 18.87 1.33 -0.02
CA THR A 253 18.49 2.57 0.67
C THR A 253 19.56 2.95 1.71
N PRO A 254 20.24 4.11 1.61
CA PRO A 254 21.39 4.44 2.46
C PRO A 254 21.00 4.77 3.90
N SER A 255 19.84 5.41 4.10
CA SER A 255 19.37 5.86 5.41
C SER A 255 18.83 4.72 6.27
N PHE A 256 19.43 4.49 7.44
CA PHE A 256 18.89 3.55 8.44
C PHE A 256 17.43 3.86 8.81
N GLY A 257 17.11 5.15 8.93
CA GLY A 257 15.76 5.61 9.26
C GLY A 257 14.75 5.28 8.17
N ALA A 258 15.13 5.47 6.90
CA ALA A 258 14.30 5.09 5.76
C ALA A 258 14.08 3.57 5.68
N ARG A 259 15.15 2.77 5.85
CA ARG A 259 15.02 1.32 5.91
C ARG A 259 14.09 0.89 7.05
N ALA A 260 14.19 1.51 8.22
CA ALA A 260 13.30 1.21 9.35
C ALA A 260 11.84 1.60 9.05
N ALA A 261 11.60 2.73 8.38
CA ALA A 261 10.27 3.15 7.94
C ALA A 261 9.65 2.14 6.97
N MET A 262 10.39 1.74 5.93
CA MET A 262 9.95 0.75 4.96
C MET A 262 9.64 -0.60 5.62
N ALA A 263 10.59 -1.13 6.41
CA ALA A 263 10.39 -2.39 7.11
C ALA A 263 9.19 -2.33 8.07
N HIS A 264 8.99 -1.20 8.76
CA HIS A 264 7.84 -1.01 9.63
C HIS A 264 6.51 -1.05 8.86
N MET A 265 6.42 -0.36 7.72
CA MET A 265 5.23 -0.42 6.85
C MET A 265 4.99 -1.84 6.35
N THR A 266 6.00 -2.50 5.78
CA THR A 266 5.88 -3.88 5.28
C THR A 266 5.39 -4.83 6.37
N ILE A 267 5.97 -4.78 7.57
CA ILE A 267 5.60 -5.65 8.69
C ILE A 267 4.18 -5.36 9.20
N THR A 268 3.81 -4.08 9.34
CA THR A 268 2.51 -3.69 9.90
C THR A 268 1.36 -3.93 8.94
N THR A 269 1.52 -3.61 7.66
CA THR A 269 0.55 -3.90 6.61
C THR A 269 0.34 -5.40 6.45
N THR A 270 1.42 -6.18 6.38
CA THR A 270 1.33 -7.65 6.34
C THR A 270 0.61 -8.20 7.57
N ALA A 271 0.96 -7.72 8.78
CA ALA A 271 0.32 -8.17 10.00
C ALA A 271 -1.18 -7.85 10.06
N PHE A 272 -1.61 -6.73 9.47
CA PHE A 272 -3.03 -6.40 9.32
C PHE A 272 -3.73 -7.39 8.38
N LEU A 273 -3.16 -7.62 7.20
CA LEU A 273 -3.72 -8.53 6.20
C LEU A 273 -3.81 -9.97 6.71
N CYS A 274 -2.75 -10.49 7.34
CA CYS A 274 -2.79 -11.79 8.01
C CYS A 274 -3.92 -11.85 9.04
N GLY A 275 -4.05 -10.81 9.88
CA GLY A 275 -5.10 -10.74 10.89
C GLY A 275 -6.52 -10.67 10.32
N ALA A 276 -6.71 -10.15 9.10
CA ALA A 276 -8.02 -10.08 8.45
C ALA A 276 -8.58 -11.48 8.10
N VAL A 277 -7.70 -12.46 7.90
CA VAL A 277 -8.01 -13.87 7.62
C VAL A 277 -7.56 -14.78 8.76
N ASP A 278 -7.51 -14.22 9.97
CA ASP A 278 -7.16 -14.92 11.21
C ASP A 278 -5.80 -15.63 11.20
N ALA A 279 -4.92 -15.32 10.25
CA ALA A 279 -3.57 -15.87 10.14
C ALA A 279 -2.59 -15.20 11.14
N PRO A 280 -1.57 -15.95 11.60
CA PRO A 280 -0.59 -15.41 12.53
C PRO A 280 0.20 -14.25 11.89
N PRO A 281 0.43 -13.13 12.62
CA PRO A 281 1.22 -12.03 12.08
C PRO A 281 2.70 -12.42 11.99
N PRO A 282 3.47 -11.83 11.04
CA PRO A 282 4.87 -12.17 10.86
C PRO A 282 5.69 -11.90 12.12
N PHE A 283 5.43 -10.79 12.82
CA PHE A 283 6.18 -10.41 14.01
C PHE A 283 5.26 -9.97 15.15
N ARG A 284 5.52 -10.48 16.37
CA ARG A 284 4.89 -9.98 17.60
C ARG A 284 5.37 -8.56 17.94
N ARG A 285 6.69 -8.33 17.89
CA ARG A 285 7.34 -7.04 18.17
C ARG A 285 7.73 -6.33 16.87
N LYS A 286 6.76 -5.66 16.25
CA LYS A 286 6.88 -5.07 14.90
C LYS A 286 8.03 -4.04 14.78
N VAL A 287 8.15 -3.15 15.76
CA VAL A 287 9.18 -2.10 15.82
C VAL A 287 10.58 -2.66 15.92
N GLY A 288 10.78 -3.59 16.86
CA GLY A 288 12.09 -4.22 17.07
C GLY A 288 12.52 -4.98 15.82
N ALA A 289 11.59 -5.66 15.15
CA ALA A 289 11.85 -6.32 13.88
C ALA A 289 12.21 -5.34 12.77
N ALA A 290 11.50 -4.20 12.66
CA ALA A 290 11.81 -3.17 11.68
C ALA A 290 13.20 -2.55 11.88
N LEU A 291 13.56 -2.22 13.12
CA LEU A 291 14.89 -1.69 13.47
C LEU A 291 16.01 -2.72 13.21
N LEU A 292 15.73 -4.00 13.49
CA LEU A 292 16.68 -5.08 13.22
C LEU A 292 16.88 -5.28 11.71
N ALA A 293 15.79 -5.26 10.92
CA ALA A 293 15.86 -5.33 9.47
C ALA A 293 16.65 -4.15 8.87
N ALA A 294 16.47 -2.94 9.41
CA ALA A 294 17.19 -1.76 8.98
C ALA A 294 18.70 -1.79 9.27
N ALA A 295 19.14 -2.62 10.23
CA ALA A 295 20.52 -2.69 10.68
C ALA A 295 21.44 -3.44 9.71
N SER A 296 20.94 -4.40 8.92
CA SER A 296 21.75 -5.10 7.92
C SER A 296 20.91 -5.78 6.85
N SER A 297 21.50 -5.95 5.66
CA SER A 297 20.88 -6.69 4.55
C SER A 297 20.50 -8.12 4.93
N LYS A 298 21.31 -8.79 5.77
CA LYS A 298 20.99 -10.13 6.28
C LYS A 298 19.69 -10.17 7.08
N TYR A 299 19.46 -9.19 7.94
CA TYR A 299 18.21 -9.11 8.70
C TYR A 299 17.04 -8.61 7.84
N TRP A 300 17.30 -7.81 6.82
CA TRP A 300 16.33 -7.43 5.80
C TRP A 300 15.78 -8.64 5.06
N THR A 301 16.66 -9.49 4.50
CA THR A 301 16.26 -10.73 3.80
C THR A 301 15.43 -11.63 4.72
N ARG A 302 15.89 -11.86 5.95
CA ARG A 302 15.13 -12.64 6.95
C ARG A 302 13.76 -12.06 7.27
N MET A 303 13.62 -10.73 7.24
CA MET A 303 12.35 -10.05 7.45
C MET A 303 11.42 -10.31 6.27
N LEU A 304 11.90 -10.20 5.04
CA LEU A 304 11.13 -10.51 3.84
C LEU A 304 10.72 -11.98 3.77
N ASP A 305 11.63 -12.93 4.02
CA ASP A 305 11.31 -14.37 4.02
C ASP A 305 10.22 -14.74 5.03
N ARG A 306 10.19 -14.01 6.16
CA ARG A 306 9.20 -14.23 7.21
C ARG A 306 7.86 -13.58 6.88
N VAL A 307 7.89 -12.40 6.26
CA VAL A 307 6.70 -11.72 5.75
C VAL A 307 6.05 -12.57 4.65
N ARG A 308 6.81 -13.05 3.66
CA ARG A 308 6.36 -13.94 2.58
C ARG A 308 5.63 -15.16 3.12
N ARG A 309 6.29 -15.95 3.98
CA ARG A 309 5.67 -17.11 4.64
C ARG A 309 4.39 -16.80 5.40
N SER A 310 4.26 -15.59 5.94
CA SER A 310 3.02 -15.20 6.65
C SER A 310 1.89 -14.85 5.68
N VAL A 311 2.22 -14.30 4.51
CA VAL A 311 1.27 -14.11 3.42
C VAL A 311 0.83 -15.45 2.85
N ASP A 312 1.75 -16.38 2.62
CA ASP A 312 1.40 -17.73 2.11
C ASP A 312 0.41 -18.43 3.06
N VAL A 313 0.68 -18.41 4.36
CA VAL A 313 -0.24 -18.94 5.39
C VAL A 313 -1.59 -18.21 5.38
N ALA A 314 -1.61 -16.89 5.16
CA ALA A 314 -2.84 -16.12 5.09
C ALA A 314 -3.67 -16.46 3.85
N VAL A 315 -3.04 -16.62 2.70
CA VAL A 315 -3.67 -17.06 1.45
C VAL A 315 -4.25 -18.45 1.63
N HIS A 316 -3.50 -19.40 2.21
CA HIS A 316 -4.01 -20.75 2.47
C HIS A 316 -5.24 -20.74 3.37
N ARG A 317 -5.19 -20.06 4.52
CA ARG A 317 -6.37 -19.96 5.41
C ARG A 317 -7.58 -19.38 4.72
N MET A 318 -7.40 -18.34 3.92
CA MET A 318 -8.49 -17.73 3.16
C MET A 318 -9.10 -18.70 2.13
N LEU A 319 -8.27 -19.55 1.51
CA LEU A 319 -8.74 -20.58 0.57
C LEU A 319 -9.43 -21.73 1.30
N ASP A 320 -8.94 -22.13 2.48
CA ASP A 320 -9.53 -23.18 3.33
C ASP A 320 -10.90 -22.76 3.90
N ASP A 321 -11.08 -21.47 4.25
CA ASP A 321 -12.34 -20.94 4.77
C ASP A 321 -13.42 -20.72 3.68
N SER A 322 -13.14 -21.10 2.43
CA SER A 322 -14.10 -21.04 1.33
C SER A 322 -15.06 -22.24 1.35
N PRO A 323 -16.38 -22.06 1.16
CA PRO A 323 -17.29 -23.20 1.12
C PRO A 323 -16.87 -24.13 -0.03
N GLU A 324 -16.75 -25.42 0.32
CA GLU A 324 -16.35 -26.57 -0.51
C GLU A 324 -14.85 -26.76 -0.82
N PHE A 325 -13.92 -26.54 0.12
CA PHE A 325 -12.57 -27.15 0.00
C PHE A 325 -12.07 -27.63 1.37
N GLY A 326 -12.25 -28.91 1.65
CA GLY A 326 -11.83 -29.57 2.90
C GLY A 326 -10.33 -29.87 2.93
N ASP A 327 -9.83 -30.09 4.14
CA ASP A 327 -8.41 -30.25 4.51
C ASP A 327 -7.59 -31.12 3.55
N GLY A 328 -6.71 -30.48 2.78
CA GLY A 328 -5.73 -31.10 1.89
C GLY A 328 -4.33 -30.53 2.09
N THR A 329 -3.31 -31.38 1.95
CA THR A 329 -1.91 -31.14 2.34
C THR A 329 -1.17 -30.01 1.58
N ASN A 330 -0.29 -29.32 2.31
CA ASN A 330 0.44 -28.05 2.07
C ASN A 330 1.39 -27.90 0.85
N THR A 331 1.24 -28.61 -0.28
CA THR A 331 2.22 -28.53 -1.39
C THR A 331 2.23 -27.18 -2.14
N ALA A 332 1.11 -26.44 -2.17
CA ALA A 332 1.05 -25.12 -2.81
C ALA A 332 1.90 -24.04 -2.09
N THR A 333 2.31 -24.27 -0.84
CA THR A 333 3.14 -23.33 -0.05
C THR A 333 4.52 -23.08 -0.68
N GLU A 334 5.02 -24.01 -1.51
CA GLU A 334 6.36 -23.92 -2.11
C GLU A 334 6.35 -23.28 -3.51
N ALA A 335 5.22 -23.31 -4.22
CA ALA A 335 5.12 -22.81 -5.59
C ALA A 335 5.09 -21.27 -5.71
N LEU A 336 4.70 -20.55 -4.66
CA LEU A 336 4.81 -19.08 -4.57
C LEU A 336 6.23 -18.62 -4.15
N VAL A 337 7.14 -19.55 -3.85
CA VAL A 337 8.49 -19.28 -3.30
C VAL A 337 9.57 -19.24 -4.39
N VAL A 338 9.21 -19.26 -5.67
CA VAL A 338 10.17 -19.47 -6.77
C VAL A 338 11.23 -18.36 -6.85
N GLY A 339 12.44 -18.65 -6.38
CA GLY A 339 13.69 -17.96 -6.74
C GLY A 339 14.29 -17.01 -5.70
N ASP A 340 15.59 -16.71 -5.84
CA ASP A 340 16.23 -15.63 -5.11
C ASP A 340 15.61 -14.29 -5.56
N PRO A 341 14.98 -13.51 -4.66
CA PRO A 341 14.44 -12.20 -5.01
C PRO A 341 15.42 -11.26 -5.71
N LEU A 342 16.72 -11.43 -5.49
CA LEU A 342 17.76 -10.61 -6.11
C LEU A 342 18.01 -10.97 -7.58
N SER A 343 17.59 -12.15 -8.02
CA SER A 343 17.67 -12.61 -9.42
C SER A 343 16.34 -12.55 -10.17
N MET A 344 15.23 -12.19 -9.49
CA MET A 344 13.92 -12.09 -10.12
C MET A 344 13.81 -10.91 -11.09
N PRO A 345 12.96 -11.01 -12.12
CA PRO A 345 12.62 -9.88 -12.99
C PRO A 345 12.15 -8.67 -12.18
N THR A 346 12.49 -7.46 -12.66
CA THR A 346 11.96 -6.20 -12.11
C THR A 346 10.47 -6.05 -12.36
N SER A 347 10.05 -6.51 -13.54
CA SER A 347 8.65 -6.45 -13.95
C SER A 347 7.82 -7.58 -13.35
N LEU A 348 6.64 -7.21 -12.91
CA LEU A 348 5.57 -8.07 -12.43
C LEU A 348 5.10 -9.05 -13.50
N VAL A 349 5.03 -8.66 -14.76
CA VAL A 349 4.42 -9.51 -15.80
C VAL A 349 5.18 -10.83 -15.96
N PRO A 350 6.51 -10.83 -16.22
CA PRO A 350 7.29 -12.08 -16.25
C PRO A 350 7.21 -12.86 -14.94
N LEU A 351 7.28 -12.18 -13.78
CA LEU A 351 7.20 -12.82 -12.46
C LEU A 351 5.90 -13.61 -12.27
N ILE A 352 4.76 -13.02 -12.67
CA ILE A 352 3.45 -13.64 -12.57
C ILE A 352 3.34 -14.81 -13.53
N VAL A 353 3.84 -14.66 -14.76
CA VAL A 353 3.84 -15.72 -15.77
C VAL A 353 4.65 -16.93 -15.30
N ASP A 354 5.88 -16.73 -14.83
CA ASP A 354 6.74 -17.79 -14.32
C ASP A 354 6.13 -18.50 -13.12
N THR A 355 5.54 -17.75 -12.19
CA THR A 355 4.84 -18.30 -11.02
C THR A 355 3.61 -19.10 -11.45
N THR A 356 2.85 -18.62 -12.43
CA THR A 356 1.68 -19.32 -12.98
C THR A 356 2.10 -20.68 -13.53
N PHE A 357 3.16 -20.74 -14.33
CA PHE A 357 3.66 -22.02 -14.87
C PHE A 357 4.18 -22.95 -13.80
N ALA A 358 4.94 -22.44 -12.84
CA ALA A 358 5.41 -23.25 -11.72
C ALA A 358 4.23 -23.87 -10.95
N MET A 359 3.14 -23.13 -10.75
CA MET A 359 1.93 -23.65 -10.12
C MET A 359 1.23 -24.71 -10.99
N VAL A 360 1.07 -24.47 -12.29
CA VAL A 360 0.46 -25.43 -13.22
C VAL A 360 1.27 -26.73 -13.30
N GLN A 361 2.60 -26.68 -13.24
CA GLN A 361 3.47 -27.86 -13.23
C GLN A 361 3.29 -28.74 -11.99
N THR A 362 2.71 -28.23 -10.90
CA THR A 362 2.39 -29.03 -9.72
C THR A 362 1.08 -29.83 -9.85
N LEU A 363 0.29 -29.58 -10.90
CA LEU A 363 -0.91 -30.35 -11.22
C LEU A 363 -0.54 -31.71 -11.85
N PRO A 364 -1.43 -32.71 -11.80
CA PRO A 364 -1.19 -34.00 -12.45
C PRO A 364 -0.88 -33.87 -13.94
N GLU A 365 0.08 -34.67 -14.42
CA GLU A 365 0.48 -34.71 -15.84
C GLU A 365 -0.62 -35.26 -16.77
N GLY A 366 -1.57 -36.02 -16.22
CA GLY A 366 -2.68 -36.61 -16.97
C GLY A 366 -3.79 -35.62 -17.30
N ALA A 367 -4.63 -35.94 -18.29
CA ALA A 367 -5.81 -35.13 -18.58
C ALA A 367 -6.69 -35.02 -17.33
N LEU A 368 -7.06 -33.79 -16.96
CA LEU A 368 -7.97 -33.47 -15.84
C LEU A 368 -9.38 -33.98 -16.14
N THR A 369 -9.54 -35.30 -16.07
CA THR A 369 -10.71 -36.07 -16.48
C THR A 369 -11.24 -36.82 -15.27
N GLY A 370 -11.87 -36.08 -14.35
CA GLY A 370 -12.38 -36.60 -13.08
C GLY A 370 -12.68 -35.49 -12.08
N GLU A 371 -13.14 -35.85 -10.89
CA GLU A 371 -13.21 -34.92 -9.76
C GLU A 371 -11.78 -34.58 -9.33
N LEU A 372 -11.45 -33.29 -9.30
CA LEU A 372 -10.17 -32.79 -8.84
C LEU A 372 -10.13 -32.83 -7.31
N THR A 373 -8.96 -33.08 -6.76
CA THR A 373 -8.75 -32.88 -5.32
C THR A 373 -8.83 -31.39 -4.99
N ASP A 374 -9.21 -31.06 -3.77
CA ASP A 374 -9.30 -29.66 -3.29
C ASP A 374 -7.97 -28.91 -3.42
N ALA A 375 -6.84 -29.62 -3.31
CA ALA A 375 -5.51 -29.05 -3.52
C ALA A 375 -5.26 -28.66 -4.98
N GLU A 376 -5.71 -29.47 -5.95
CA GLU A 376 -5.58 -29.19 -7.37
C GLU A 376 -6.49 -28.05 -7.80
N VAL A 377 -7.74 -28.02 -7.32
CA VAL A 377 -8.67 -26.91 -7.58
C VAL A 377 -8.08 -25.60 -7.05
N ARG A 378 -7.50 -25.62 -5.85
CA ARG A 378 -6.83 -24.46 -5.26
C ARG A 378 -5.67 -23.97 -6.12
N THR A 379 -4.80 -24.87 -6.55
CA THR A 379 -3.67 -24.53 -7.43
C THR A 379 -4.15 -23.92 -8.74
N MET A 380 -5.21 -24.47 -9.35
CA MET A 380 -5.81 -23.92 -10.55
C MET A 380 -6.40 -22.52 -10.34
N LEU A 381 -7.16 -22.30 -9.26
CA LEU A 381 -7.75 -20.99 -8.96
C LEU A 381 -6.70 -19.89 -8.79
N ILE A 382 -5.59 -20.21 -8.12
CA ILE A 382 -4.48 -19.26 -7.97
C ILE A 382 -3.80 -19.02 -9.31
N ALA A 383 -3.48 -20.08 -10.06
CA ALA A 383 -2.84 -19.97 -11.38
C ALA A 383 -3.68 -19.13 -12.35
N ASP A 384 -5.00 -19.37 -12.41
CA ASP A 384 -5.93 -18.58 -13.21
C ASP A 384 -5.92 -17.12 -12.79
N HIS A 385 -5.99 -16.83 -11.48
CA HIS A 385 -5.96 -15.46 -10.98
C HIS A 385 -4.67 -14.73 -11.36
N LEU A 386 -3.52 -15.40 -11.23
CA LEU A 386 -2.23 -14.88 -11.66
C LEU A 386 -2.23 -14.61 -13.18
N ALA A 387 -2.70 -15.54 -14.00
CA ALA A 387 -2.79 -15.37 -15.44
C ALA A 387 -3.68 -14.18 -15.85
N PHE A 388 -4.88 -14.05 -15.27
CA PHE A 388 -5.77 -12.92 -15.52
C PHE A 388 -5.13 -11.58 -15.10
N SER A 389 -4.49 -11.56 -13.95
CA SER A 389 -3.81 -10.36 -13.46
C SER A 389 -2.61 -9.95 -14.34
N ALA A 390 -1.90 -10.92 -14.93
CA ALA A 390 -0.86 -10.62 -15.92
C ALA A 390 -1.45 -9.95 -17.16
N MET A 391 -2.62 -10.40 -17.61
CA MET A 391 -3.34 -9.78 -18.74
C MET A 391 -3.85 -8.37 -18.41
N GLU A 392 -4.42 -8.16 -17.22
CA GLU A 392 -4.90 -6.83 -16.79
C GLU A 392 -3.77 -5.78 -16.66
N ARG A 393 -2.55 -6.24 -16.42
CA ARG A 393 -1.34 -5.40 -16.37
C ARG A 393 -0.85 -4.95 -17.74
N VAL A 394 -1.31 -5.59 -18.81
CA VAL A 394 -1.01 -5.18 -20.18
C VAL A 394 -2.01 -4.10 -20.60
N PRO A 395 -1.56 -2.91 -21.04
CA PRO A 395 -2.46 -1.89 -21.54
C PRO A 395 -3.37 -2.44 -22.64
N PRO A 396 -4.70 -2.28 -22.57
CA PRO A 396 -5.67 -2.88 -23.51
C PRO A 396 -5.55 -2.39 -24.97
N HIS A 397 -4.59 -1.52 -25.26
CA HIS A 397 -4.34 -0.92 -26.57
C HIS A 397 -2.91 -1.13 -27.08
N ASP A 398 -2.11 -1.97 -26.40
CA ASP A 398 -0.77 -2.32 -26.83
C ASP A 398 -0.76 -3.77 -27.37
N PRO A 399 -1.03 -3.97 -28.67
CA PRO A 399 -1.05 -5.30 -29.27
C PRO A 399 0.31 -6.00 -29.20
N ASP A 400 1.41 -5.24 -29.21
CA ASP A 400 2.75 -5.80 -29.10
C ASP A 400 3.00 -6.35 -27.68
N ALA A 401 2.52 -5.64 -26.66
CA ALA A 401 2.60 -6.12 -25.27
C ALA A 401 1.68 -7.34 -25.02
N LEU A 402 0.49 -7.38 -25.61
CA LEU A 402 -0.38 -8.57 -25.55
C LEU A 402 0.25 -9.75 -26.28
N GLN A 403 0.85 -9.52 -27.46
CA GLN A 403 1.57 -10.55 -28.20
C GLN A 403 2.80 -11.04 -27.44
N ALA A 404 3.56 -10.16 -26.78
CA ALA A 404 4.69 -10.53 -25.94
C ALA A 404 4.24 -11.37 -24.74
N LEU A 405 3.17 -10.98 -24.04
CA LEU A 405 2.60 -11.77 -22.95
C LEU A 405 2.11 -13.14 -23.44
N ALA A 406 1.36 -13.17 -24.55
CA ALA A 406 0.91 -14.43 -25.15
C ALA A 406 2.08 -15.32 -25.59
N THR A 407 3.15 -14.73 -26.11
CA THR A 407 4.37 -15.45 -26.49
C THR A 407 5.09 -15.99 -25.26
N GLN A 408 5.17 -15.23 -24.16
CA GLN A 408 5.75 -15.73 -22.90
C GLN A 408 4.92 -16.85 -22.28
N LEU A 409 3.59 -16.72 -22.30
CA LEU A 409 2.68 -17.79 -21.92
C LEU A 409 2.88 -19.03 -22.80
N GLN A 410 3.02 -18.85 -24.11
CA GLN A 410 3.25 -19.96 -25.02
C GLN A 410 4.63 -20.61 -24.84
N LEU A 411 5.70 -19.83 -24.67
CA LEU A 411 7.05 -20.33 -24.43
C LEU A 411 7.14 -21.06 -23.08
N GLY A 412 6.60 -20.48 -22.01
CA GLY A 412 6.56 -21.14 -20.69
C GLY A 412 5.75 -22.44 -20.70
N ALA A 413 4.67 -22.50 -21.47
CA ALA A 413 3.92 -23.74 -21.67
C ALA A 413 4.74 -24.81 -22.41
N LEU A 414 5.54 -24.41 -23.40
CA LEU A 414 6.36 -25.32 -24.22
C LEU A 414 7.65 -25.78 -23.54
N ASP A 415 8.19 -25.03 -22.58
CA ASP A 415 9.42 -25.37 -21.84
C ASP A 415 9.24 -26.52 -20.82
N THR A 416 8.04 -27.06 -20.71
CA THR A 416 7.70 -28.24 -19.88
C THR A 416 8.23 -29.57 -20.42
N GLY A 417 8.87 -29.59 -21.60
CA GLY A 417 9.39 -30.81 -22.25
C GLY A 417 10.88 -31.11 -22.04
N GLY A 418 11.60 -30.35 -21.21
CA GLY A 418 13.07 -30.38 -21.13
C GLY A 418 13.67 -31.00 -19.87
N GLY A 419 13.19 -32.16 -19.42
CA GLY A 419 13.62 -32.77 -18.17
C GLY A 419 14.04 -34.24 -18.28
N ASP A 420 15.04 -34.54 -19.11
CA ASP A 420 15.78 -35.81 -19.05
C ASP A 420 17.29 -35.52 -19.19
N ARG A 421 17.96 -35.31 -18.05
CA ARG A 421 19.42 -35.43 -17.87
C ARG A 421 19.78 -35.79 -16.44
#